data_AF-A0A2S9TAT8-F1
#
_entry.id   AF-A0A2S9TAT8-F1
#
_cell.length_a   1.000
_cell.length_b   1.000
_cell.length_c   1.000
_cell.angle_alpha   90.00
_cell.angle_beta   90.00
_cell.angle_gamma   90.00
#
_symmetry.space_group_name_H-M   'P 1'
#
loop_
_entity.id
_entity.type
_entity.pdbx_description
1 polymer ?
#
loop_
_entity_poly.entity_id
_entity_poly.type
_entity_poly.pdbx_seq_one_letter_code
_entity_poly.pdbx_strand_id
1 'polypeptide(L)'
;MLRFIYICIVFIFLVSCGTKSNLIQSEFENEKKQNSYDACANFSYISLSNDIKYKKIFTEYINLDSSCKWNGLARGYFVSLFMDTIKAKSYKLVEKKEFKNIEVLTYLVDEEFYVNIIDKYTVFEDKLMIDYSGIYSTDLIKKYDESYENIYLDKPRLDVDYFNSLVKFNFFRSYFSKEGSSINR
;
A
#
# COMPACT_ATOMS: atom_id res chain seq x y z
N MET A 1 9.80 56.75 38.31
CA MET A 1 10.65 55.53 38.36
C MET A 1 9.91 54.43 37.63
N LEU A 2 10.44 54.05 36.47
CA LEU A 2 9.84 53.18 35.47
C LEU A 2 10.21 51.73 35.80
N ARG A 3 9.23 50.83 35.95
CA ARG A 3 9.49 49.42 36.26
C ARG A 3 9.02 48.58 35.08
N PHE A 4 9.93 48.31 34.15
CA PHE A 4 9.71 47.44 33.00
C PHE A 4 9.65 45.98 33.47
N ILE A 5 8.52 45.32 33.22
CA ILE A 5 8.36 43.88 33.38
C ILE A 5 8.71 43.26 32.02
N TYR A 6 9.88 42.62 31.93
CA TYR A 6 10.24 41.81 30.79
C TYR A 6 9.54 40.45 30.90
N ILE A 7 8.49 40.24 30.12
CA ILE A 7 7.90 38.92 29.88
C ILE A 7 8.73 38.27 28.76
N CYS A 8 9.68 37.42 29.13
CA CYS A 8 10.38 36.57 28.18
C CYS A 8 9.41 35.49 27.68
N ILE A 9 8.90 35.68 26.46
CA ILE A 9 8.15 34.66 25.72
C ILE A 9 9.15 33.58 25.29
N VAL A 10 9.16 32.45 25.99
CA VAL A 10 9.91 31.26 25.57
C VAL A 10 9.05 30.50 24.55
N PHE A 11 9.26 30.79 23.26
CA PHE A 11 8.76 29.93 22.19
C PHE A 11 9.61 28.66 22.17
N ILE A 12 9.11 27.61 22.84
CA ILE A 12 9.65 26.26 22.67
C ILE A 12 9.22 25.77 21.28
N PHE A 13 10.10 25.95 20.30
CA PHE A 13 9.99 25.23 19.04
C PHE A 13 10.29 23.76 19.32
N LEU A 14 9.23 22.98 19.57
CA LEU A 14 9.31 21.52 19.50
C LEU A 14 9.51 21.16 18.03
N VAL A 15 10.77 21.12 17.59
CA VAL A 15 11.14 20.46 16.33
C VAL A 15 11.00 18.96 16.60
N SER A 16 9.79 18.44 16.41
CA SER A 16 9.58 17.00 16.35
C SER A 16 10.34 16.50 15.11
N CYS A 17 11.51 15.89 15.33
CA CYS A 17 12.21 15.14 14.31
C CYS A 17 11.48 13.81 14.13
N GLY A 18 10.33 13.85 13.47
CA GLY A 18 9.66 12.65 13.00
C GLY A 18 10.47 12.08 11.84
N THR A 19 11.03 10.89 11.99
CA THR A 19 11.50 10.09 10.86
C THR A 19 10.29 9.86 9.96
N LYS A 20 10.21 10.57 8.83
CA LYS A 20 9.18 10.31 7.82
C LYS A 20 9.40 8.91 7.27
N SER A 21 8.38 8.06 7.33
CA SER A 21 8.44 6.75 6.69
C SER A 21 8.68 6.93 5.19
N ASN A 22 9.64 6.20 4.65
CA ASN A 22 9.93 6.18 3.21
C ASN A 22 8.72 5.66 2.40
N LEU A 23 7.81 4.91 3.02
CA LEU A 23 6.63 4.36 2.33
C LEU A 23 5.58 5.43 1.99
N ILE A 24 5.51 6.52 2.77
CA ILE A 24 4.56 7.64 2.56
C ILE A 24 4.93 8.47 1.33
N GLN A 25 6.21 8.47 0.93
CA GLN A 25 6.68 9.28 -0.19
C GLN A 25 6.01 8.82 -1.50
N SER A 26 5.51 9.80 -2.26
CA SER A 26 4.98 9.54 -3.59
C SER A 26 6.12 9.11 -4.52
N GLU A 27 5.88 8.00 -5.23
CA GLU A 27 6.82 7.43 -6.19
C GLU A 27 6.38 7.69 -7.64
N PHE A 28 5.21 8.32 -7.83
CA PHE A 28 4.52 8.41 -9.11
C PHE A 28 4.01 9.82 -9.38
N GLU A 29 4.02 10.18 -10.65
CA GLU A 29 3.44 11.44 -11.12
C GLU A 29 1.91 11.35 -11.22
N ASN A 30 1.24 12.50 -11.19
CA ASN A 30 -0.22 12.63 -11.38
C ASN A 30 -1.05 11.78 -10.41
N GLU A 31 -0.59 11.65 -9.17
CA GLU A 31 -1.25 10.87 -8.12
C GLU A 31 -2.45 11.63 -7.52
N LYS A 32 -3.63 11.00 -7.56
CA LYS A 32 -4.81 11.48 -6.83
C LYS A 32 -4.98 10.65 -5.56
N LYS A 33 -4.79 11.28 -4.40
CA LYS A 33 -4.92 10.64 -3.08
C LYS A 33 -6.30 10.86 -2.47
N GLN A 34 -6.81 9.83 -1.81
CA GLN A 34 -7.96 9.90 -0.93
C GLN A 34 -7.62 9.21 0.39
N ASN A 35 -7.68 9.97 1.48
CA ASN A 35 -7.44 9.41 2.82
C ASN A 35 -8.49 8.36 3.17
N SER A 36 -8.05 7.34 3.92
CA SER A 36 -8.89 6.30 4.50
C SER A 36 -8.65 6.27 6.01
N TYR A 37 -9.71 5.98 6.77
CA TYR A 37 -9.70 6.06 8.22
C TYR A 37 -10.42 4.84 8.83
N ASP A 38 -9.81 4.27 9.85
CA ASP A 38 -10.36 3.25 10.75
C ASP A 38 -9.80 3.52 12.16
N ALA A 39 -10.46 3.03 13.21
CA ALA A 39 -9.98 3.18 14.59
C ALA A 39 -8.53 2.69 14.79
N CYS A 40 -8.12 1.68 14.01
CA CYS A 40 -6.77 1.15 14.00
C CYS A 40 -5.85 1.76 12.92
N ALA A 41 -6.34 2.62 12.03
CA ALA A 41 -5.56 3.16 10.92
C ALA A 41 -5.93 4.62 10.59
N ASN A 42 -5.12 5.56 11.06
CA ASN A 42 -5.46 7.00 11.06
C ASN A 42 -4.71 7.83 10.01
N PHE A 43 -3.63 7.31 9.43
CA PHE A 43 -2.80 8.00 8.44
C PHE A 43 -2.73 7.24 7.11
N SER A 44 -3.80 6.53 6.79
CA SER A 44 -3.90 5.68 5.61
C SER A 44 -4.50 6.43 4.42
N TYR A 45 -4.19 5.98 3.21
CA TYR A 45 -4.79 6.53 2.00
C TYR A 45 -4.84 5.48 0.88
N ILE A 46 -5.76 5.69 -0.05
CA ILE A 46 -5.70 5.08 -1.38
C ILE A 46 -5.33 6.14 -2.41
N SER A 47 -4.70 5.73 -3.49
CA SER A 47 -4.39 6.60 -4.60
C SER A 47 -4.42 5.87 -5.93
N LEU A 48 -4.69 6.65 -6.96
CA LEU A 48 -4.57 6.24 -8.35
C LEU A 48 -3.65 7.24 -9.04
N SER A 49 -2.58 6.73 -9.64
CA SER A 49 -1.64 7.51 -10.45
C SER A 49 -1.66 7.04 -11.89
N ASN A 50 -1.55 8.01 -12.80
CA ASN A 50 -1.28 7.76 -14.23
C ASN A 50 0.11 8.32 -14.54
N ASP A 51 1.12 7.51 -14.22
CA ASP A 51 2.52 7.86 -14.38
C ASP A 51 2.95 7.76 -15.84
N ILE A 52 3.82 8.67 -16.30
CA ILE A 52 4.27 8.68 -17.70
C ILE A 52 5.04 7.40 -18.02
N LYS A 53 5.90 6.94 -17.11
CA LYS A 53 6.75 5.76 -17.26
C LYS A 53 6.01 4.49 -16.86
N TYR A 54 5.40 4.48 -15.68
CA TYR A 54 4.84 3.28 -15.06
C TYR A 54 3.34 3.08 -15.32
N LYS A 55 2.71 4.01 -16.04
CA LYS A 55 1.29 3.97 -16.40
C LYS A 55 0.40 3.95 -15.15
N LYS A 56 -0.74 3.26 -15.25
CA LYS A 56 -1.75 3.19 -14.20
C LYS A 56 -1.20 2.37 -13.02
N ILE A 57 -1.18 2.99 -11.85
CA ILE A 57 -0.86 2.32 -10.58
C ILE A 57 -1.91 2.69 -9.55
N PHE A 58 -2.47 1.68 -8.91
CA PHE A 58 -3.24 1.86 -7.69
C PHE A 58 -2.32 1.60 -6.49
N THR A 59 -2.44 2.42 -5.44
CA THR A 59 -1.73 2.23 -4.17
C THR A 59 -2.69 2.37 -3.01
N GLU A 60 -2.62 1.47 -2.04
CA GLU A 60 -3.17 1.63 -0.70
C GLU A 60 -2.02 1.63 0.29
N TYR A 61 -1.82 2.76 0.99
CA TYR A 61 -0.90 2.85 2.10
C TYR A 61 -1.69 2.77 3.40
N ILE A 62 -1.29 1.87 4.29
CA ILE A 62 -1.92 1.60 5.56
C ILE A 62 -0.89 1.80 6.66
N ASN A 63 -1.24 2.61 7.65
CA ASN A 63 -0.45 2.79 8.85
C ASN A 63 -1.29 2.37 10.05
N LEU A 64 -0.97 1.21 10.61
CA LEU A 64 -1.65 0.69 11.78
C LEU A 64 -1.12 1.34 13.05
N ASP A 65 -2.03 1.65 13.97
CA ASP A 65 -1.65 2.02 15.33
C ASP A 65 -0.86 0.88 15.99
N SER A 66 0.13 1.22 16.81
CA SER A 66 0.97 0.24 17.50
C SER A 66 0.22 -0.73 18.42
N SER A 67 -1.01 -0.38 18.84
CA SER A 67 -1.90 -1.25 19.60
C SER A 67 -2.79 -2.14 18.73
N CYS A 68 -2.63 -2.10 17.41
CA CYS A 68 -3.39 -2.88 16.46
C CYS A 68 -2.49 -3.83 15.67
N LYS A 69 -3.08 -4.90 15.16
CA LYS A 69 -2.40 -5.88 14.32
C LYS A 69 -3.29 -6.38 13.20
N TRP A 70 -2.65 -6.86 12.14
CA TRP A 70 -3.33 -7.65 11.13
C TRP A 70 -3.84 -8.97 11.71
N ASN A 71 -5.04 -9.37 11.29
CA ASN A 71 -5.65 -10.67 11.66
C ASN A 71 -5.22 -11.79 10.69
N GLY A 72 -4.36 -11.47 9.73
CA GLY A 72 -3.84 -12.33 8.67
C GLY A 72 -2.75 -11.60 7.88
N LEU A 73 -2.42 -12.09 6.68
CA LEU A 73 -1.43 -11.41 5.84
C LEU A 73 -2.07 -10.24 5.07
N ALA A 74 -1.53 -9.03 5.22
CA ALA A 74 -2.01 -7.81 4.56
C ALA A 74 -2.20 -8.00 3.05
N ARG A 75 -1.14 -8.46 2.36
CA ARG A 75 -1.19 -8.84 0.94
C ARG A 75 -2.34 -9.80 0.61
N GLY A 76 -2.55 -10.82 1.44
CA GLY A 76 -3.59 -11.82 1.20
C GLY A 76 -4.99 -11.20 1.18
N TYR A 77 -5.27 -10.33 2.17
CA TYR A 77 -6.52 -9.58 2.20
C TYR A 77 -6.64 -8.63 1.01
N PHE A 78 -5.56 -7.96 0.64
CA PHE A 78 -5.55 -7.04 -0.50
C PHE A 78 -5.89 -7.74 -1.82
N VAL A 79 -5.23 -8.87 -2.10
CA VAL A 79 -5.51 -9.68 -3.30
C VAL A 79 -6.95 -10.17 -3.28
N SER A 80 -7.44 -10.69 -2.16
CA SER A 80 -8.82 -11.15 -2.05
C SER A 80 -9.82 -10.02 -2.32
N LEU A 81 -9.65 -8.83 -1.70
CA LEU A 81 -10.53 -7.69 -1.93
C LEU A 81 -10.48 -7.22 -3.39
N PHE A 82 -9.28 -7.18 -3.98
CA PHE A 82 -9.10 -6.78 -5.38
C PHE A 82 -9.84 -7.73 -6.33
N MET A 83 -9.57 -9.03 -6.23
CA MET A 83 -10.17 -10.05 -7.09
C MET A 83 -11.70 -10.12 -6.91
N ASP A 84 -12.19 -10.03 -5.67
CA ASP A 84 -13.62 -9.95 -5.37
C ASP A 84 -14.27 -8.71 -6.01
N THR A 85 -13.59 -7.56 -5.94
CA THR A 85 -14.12 -6.27 -6.45
C THR A 85 -14.28 -6.30 -7.95
N ILE A 86 -13.27 -6.82 -8.67
CA ILE A 86 -13.30 -6.90 -10.14
C ILE A 86 -14.13 -8.09 -10.62
N LYS A 87 -14.64 -8.91 -9.69
CA LYS A 87 -15.42 -10.12 -9.95
C LYS A 87 -14.68 -11.11 -10.84
N ALA A 88 -13.37 -11.28 -10.59
CA ALA A 88 -12.56 -12.27 -11.28
C ALA A 88 -13.19 -13.66 -11.11
N LYS A 89 -13.32 -14.41 -12.21
CA LYS A 89 -13.84 -15.79 -12.19
C LYS A 89 -12.76 -16.75 -11.68
N SER A 90 -11.50 -16.46 -11.99
CA SER A 90 -10.35 -17.21 -11.51
C SER A 90 -9.10 -16.32 -11.43
N TYR A 91 -8.17 -16.68 -10.56
CA TYR A 91 -6.83 -16.10 -10.56
C TYR A 91 -5.82 -17.11 -10.02
N LYS A 92 -4.61 -17.08 -10.58
CA LYS A 92 -3.50 -17.97 -10.21
C LYS A 92 -2.23 -17.16 -10.04
N LEU A 93 -1.54 -17.37 -8.92
CA LEU A 93 -0.19 -16.86 -8.74
C LEU A 93 0.77 -17.62 -9.67
N VAL A 94 1.41 -16.92 -10.59
CA VAL A 94 2.35 -17.50 -11.57
C VAL A 94 3.80 -17.17 -11.26
N GLU A 95 4.05 -16.12 -10.47
CA GLU A 95 5.38 -15.78 -10.01
C GLU A 95 5.32 -15.02 -8.68
N LYS A 96 6.32 -15.27 -7.83
CA LYS A 96 6.56 -14.53 -6.61
C LYS A 96 8.05 -14.22 -6.47
N LYS A 97 8.39 -12.97 -6.23
CA LYS A 97 9.74 -12.49 -5.91
C LYS A 97 9.70 -11.76 -4.58
N GLU A 98 10.64 -12.07 -3.69
CA GLU A 98 10.72 -11.46 -2.36
C GLU A 98 12.12 -10.91 -2.13
N PHE A 99 12.20 -9.66 -1.67
CA PHE A 99 13.46 -9.01 -1.35
C PHE A 99 13.30 -8.14 -0.10
N LYS A 100 13.92 -8.53 1.01
CA LYS A 100 13.80 -7.83 2.29
C LYS A 100 12.31 -7.71 2.69
N ASN A 101 11.77 -6.50 2.72
CA ASN A 101 10.39 -6.22 3.07
C ASN A 101 9.54 -5.84 1.84
N ILE A 102 9.85 -6.45 0.70
CA ILE A 102 9.15 -6.23 -0.56
C ILE A 102 8.77 -7.58 -1.12
N GLU A 103 7.51 -7.75 -1.48
CA GLU A 103 7.01 -8.88 -2.25
C GLU A 103 6.43 -8.35 -3.56
N VAL A 104 6.80 -8.99 -4.68
CA VAL A 104 6.25 -8.74 -6.00
C VAL A 104 5.64 -10.03 -6.51
N LEU A 105 4.35 -9.98 -6.84
CA LEU A 105 3.56 -11.15 -7.24
C LEU A 105 2.96 -10.90 -8.61
N THR A 106 3.10 -11.87 -9.51
CA THR A 106 2.43 -11.85 -10.81
C THR A 106 1.27 -12.83 -10.77
N TYR A 107 0.06 -12.33 -11.02
CA TYR A 107 -1.15 -13.13 -11.12
C TYR A 107 -1.61 -13.23 -12.58
N LEU A 108 -2.03 -14.43 -12.98
CA LEU A 108 -2.86 -14.67 -14.15
C LEU A 108 -4.32 -14.68 -13.72
N VAL A 109 -5.12 -13.77 -14.26
CA VAL A 109 -6.54 -13.55 -13.94
C VAL A 109 -7.37 -13.99 -15.13
N ASP A 110 -8.45 -14.74 -14.86
CA ASP A 110 -9.38 -15.26 -15.86
C ASP A 110 -8.70 -16.00 -17.02
N GLU A 111 -7.58 -16.66 -16.71
CA GLU A 111 -6.74 -17.42 -17.66
C GLU A 111 -6.18 -16.60 -18.84
N GLU A 112 -6.35 -15.27 -18.82
CA GLU A 112 -6.07 -14.40 -19.96
C GLU A 112 -5.15 -13.23 -19.59
N PHE A 113 -5.41 -12.56 -18.47
CA PHE A 113 -4.79 -11.27 -18.15
C PHE A 113 -3.76 -11.37 -17.03
N TYR A 114 -2.63 -10.71 -17.21
CA TYR A 114 -1.59 -10.62 -16.19
C TYR A 114 -1.69 -9.30 -15.42
N VAL A 115 -1.46 -9.37 -14.11
CA VAL A 115 -1.40 -8.20 -13.23
C VAL A 115 -0.34 -8.41 -12.16
N ASN A 116 0.37 -7.34 -11.79
CA ASN A 116 1.36 -7.39 -10.72
C ASN A 116 0.81 -6.75 -9.45
N ILE A 117 1.00 -7.44 -8.34
CA ILE A 117 0.68 -6.96 -6.99
C ILE A 117 2.00 -6.79 -6.24
N ILE A 118 2.16 -5.65 -5.58
CA ILE A 118 3.35 -5.35 -4.79
C ILE A 118 2.92 -5.10 -3.36
N ASP A 119 3.66 -5.66 -2.41
CA ASP A 119 3.56 -5.33 -1.00
C ASP A 119 4.93 -4.85 -0.51
N LYS A 120 4.99 -3.61 0.00
CA LYS A 120 6.15 -3.11 0.73
C LYS A 120 5.75 -2.83 2.16
N TYR A 121 6.43 -3.44 3.13
CA TYR A 121 5.96 -3.40 4.51
C TYR A 121 7.05 -3.07 5.54
N THR A 122 6.61 -2.62 6.70
CA THR A 122 7.38 -2.57 7.94
C THR A 122 6.58 -3.28 9.03
N VAL A 123 6.85 -3.01 10.31
CA VAL A 123 6.11 -3.62 11.42
C VAL A 123 4.65 -3.12 11.47
N PHE A 124 4.44 -1.85 11.12
CA PHE A 124 3.14 -1.18 11.29
C PHE A 124 2.63 -0.51 10.01
N GLU A 125 3.37 -0.63 8.92
CA GLU A 125 3.04 0.05 7.67
C GLU A 125 3.06 -0.94 6.52
N ASP A 126 2.07 -0.84 5.65
CA ASP A 126 1.99 -1.60 4.41
C ASP A 126 1.69 -0.65 3.26
N LYS A 127 2.39 -0.80 2.15
CA LYS A 127 2.13 -0.12 0.88
C LYS A 127 1.81 -1.17 -0.16
N LEU A 128 0.52 -1.39 -0.34
CA LEU A 128 -0.06 -2.37 -1.23
C LEU A 128 -0.36 -1.73 -2.57
N MET A 129 0.08 -2.34 -3.66
CA MET A 129 0.03 -1.70 -4.98
C MET A 129 -0.43 -2.67 -6.05
N ILE A 130 -1.12 -2.13 -7.05
CA ILE A 130 -1.46 -2.83 -8.30
C ILE A 130 -0.72 -2.13 -9.42
N ASP A 131 0.21 -2.83 -10.04
CA ASP A 131 0.91 -2.40 -11.25
C ASP A 131 0.29 -3.11 -12.46
N TYR A 132 -0.61 -2.40 -13.13
CA TYR A 132 -1.33 -2.90 -14.29
C TYR A 132 -0.38 -3.14 -15.47
N SER A 133 0.65 -2.30 -15.63
CA SER A 133 1.61 -2.41 -16.74
C SER A 133 2.66 -3.50 -16.55
N GLY A 134 3.02 -3.80 -15.30
CA GLY A 134 4.16 -4.68 -14.95
C GLY A 134 5.53 -4.01 -15.08
N ILE A 135 5.62 -2.77 -15.58
CA ILE A 135 6.88 -2.04 -15.81
C ILE A 135 7.53 -1.69 -14.46
N TYR A 136 6.75 -1.15 -13.52
CA TYR A 136 7.27 -0.76 -12.22
C TYR A 136 7.76 -1.97 -11.42
N SER A 137 7.00 -3.06 -11.45
CA SER A 137 7.35 -4.34 -10.84
C SER A 137 8.65 -4.89 -11.39
N THR A 138 8.83 -4.82 -12.71
CA THR A 138 10.07 -5.25 -13.39
C THR A 138 11.27 -4.42 -12.95
N ASP A 139 11.14 -3.09 -12.97
CA ASP A 139 12.19 -2.17 -12.54
C ASP A 139 12.52 -2.35 -11.05
N LEU A 140 11.52 -2.65 -10.22
CA LEU A 140 11.69 -2.91 -8.81
C LEU A 140 12.50 -4.19 -8.57
N ILE A 141 12.16 -5.29 -9.26
CA ILE A 141 12.89 -6.56 -9.16
C ILE A 141 14.34 -6.39 -9.66
N LYS A 142 14.54 -5.68 -10.78
CA LYS A 142 15.87 -5.44 -11.37
C LYS A 142 16.84 -4.67 -10.49
N LYS A 143 16.34 -3.90 -9.51
CA LYS A 143 17.20 -3.25 -8.49
C LYS A 143 17.87 -4.25 -7.54
N TYR A 144 17.34 -5.47 -7.43
CA TYR A 144 17.87 -6.53 -6.57
C TYR A 144 18.47 -7.69 -7.36
N ASP A 145 17.97 -7.92 -8.57
CA ASP A 145 18.47 -8.93 -9.50
C ASP A 145 18.52 -8.33 -10.91
N GLU A 146 19.69 -7.79 -11.28
CA GLU A 146 19.90 -7.16 -12.59
C GLU A 146 19.70 -8.13 -13.76
N SER A 147 19.85 -9.44 -13.52
CA SER A 147 19.67 -10.49 -14.53
C SER A 147 18.22 -10.88 -14.76
N TYR A 148 17.29 -10.35 -13.95
CA TYR A 148 15.89 -10.70 -14.05
C TYR A 148 15.26 -10.29 -15.39
N GLU A 149 14.63 -11.26 -16.05
CA GLU A 149 13.85 -11.06 -17.26
C GLU A 149 12.36 -11.32 -16.97
N ASN A 150 11.51 -10.32 -17.21
CA ASN A 150 10.07 -10.46 -17.02
C ASN A 150 9.41 -11.05 -18.27
N ILE A 151 9.20 -12.36 -18.26
CA ILE A 151 8.55 -13.08 -19.37
C ILE A 151 7.04 -12.77 -19.54
N TYR A 152 6.45 -11.99 -18.63
CA TYR A 152 5.03 -11.64 -18.63
C TYR A 152 4.73 -10.22 -19.12
N LEU A 153 5.77 -9.42 -19.40
CA LEU A 153 5.61 -8.00 -19.74
C LEU A 153 4.86 -7.79 -21.08
N ASP A 154 5.11 -8.67 -22.05
CA ASP A 154 4.49 -8.62 -23.39
C ASP A 154 3.17 -9.42 -23.46
N LYS A 155 2.65 -9.91 -22.33
CA LYS A 155 1.38 -10.66 -22.27
C LYS A 155 0.19 -9.70 -22.11
N PRO A 156 -1.05 -10.12 -22.46
CA PRO A 156 -2.24 -9.32 -22.20
C PRO A 156 -2.31 -8.89 -20.73
N ARG A 157 -2.45 -7.58 -20.51
CA ARG A 157 -2.45 -6.98 -19.17
C ARG A 157 -3.87 -6.70 -18.74
N LEU A 158 -4.16 -6.93 -17.47
CA LEU A 158 -5.43 -6.51 -16.88
C LEU A 158 -5.48 -4.98 -16.89
N ASP A 159 -6.58 -4.40 -17.33
CA ASP A 159 -6.87 -2.96 -17.18
C ASP A 159 -8.31 -2.78 -16.71
N VAL A 160 -8.45 -2.54 -15.42
CA VAL A 160 -9.73 -2.39 -14.74
C VAL A 160 -9.63 -1.24 -13.75
N ASP A 161 -10.75 -0.56 -13.52
CA ASP A 161 -10.82 0.48 -12.51
C ASP A 161 -11.04 -0.14 -11.13
N TYR A 162 -10.05 0.02 -10.26
CA TYR A 162 -10.12 -0.39 -8.87
C TYR A 162 -9.86 0.82 -7.96
N PHE A 163 -10.77 1.03 -7.00
CA PHE A 163 -10.65 2.12 -6.05
C PHE A 163 -11.32 1.78 -4.71
N ASN A 164 -11.01 0.58 -4.19
CA ASN A 164 -11.46 0.11 -2.88
C ASN A 164 -10.31 0.11 -1.85
N SER A 165 -10.66 -0.03 -0.57
CA SER A 165 -9.71 0.11 0.54
C SER A 165 -9.96 -0.93 1.61
N LEU A 166 -8.92 -1.69 1.99
CA LEU A 166 -8.96 -2.57 3.15
C LEU A 166 -9.38 -1.81 4.41
N VAL A 167 -8.87 -0.59 4.60
CA VAL A 167 -9.19 0.26 5.75
C VAL A 167 -10.69 0.55 5.82
N LYS A 168 -11.31 0.96 4.71
CA LYS A 168 -12.76 1.24 4.69
C LYS A 168 -13.62 -0.01 4.91
N PHE A 169 -13.17 -1.16 4.43
CA PHE A 169 -13.90 -2.42 4.57
C PHE A 169 -13.57 -3.17 5.88
N ASN A 170 -12.65 -2.65 6.69
CA ASN A 170 -12.21 -3.31 7.93
C ASN A 170 -13.35 -3.49 8.93
N PHE A 171 -14.27 -2.54 9.04
CA PHE A 171 -15.45 -2.66 9.92
C PHE A 171 -16.28 -3.93 9.62
N PHE A 172 -16.39 -4.31 8.35
CA PHE A 172 -17.17 -5.49 7.94
C PHE A 172 -16.34 -6.77 8.00
N ARG A 173 -15.09 -6.70 7.53
CA ARG A 173 -14.25 -7.87 7.23
C ARG A 173 -13.19 -8.18 8.28
N SER A 174 -12.95 -7.26 9.22
CA SER A 174 -12.00 -7.39 10.33
C SER A 174 -10.62 -7.83 9.87
N TYR A 175 -10.07 -7.18 8.85
CA TYR A 175 -8.72 -7.44 8.33
C TYR A 175 -7.64 -7.16 9.38
N PHE A 176 -7.85 -6.17 10.24
CA PHE A 176 -6.99 -5.81 11.36
C PHE A 176 -7.83 -5.34 12.55
N SER A 177 -7.29 -5.49 13.75
CA SER A 177 -7.99 -5.12 15.00
C SER A 177 -7.02 -4.81 16.13
N LYS A 178 -7.55 -4.20 17.20
CA LYS A 178 -6.78 -3.90 18.40
C LYS A 178 -6.30 -5.19 19.08
N GLU A 179 -5.05 -5.22 19.51
CA GLU A 179 -4.53 -6.33 20.30
C GLU A 179 -5.33 -6.48 21.61
N GLY A 180 -5.70 -7.72 21.93
CA GLY A 180 -6.56 -8.05 23.07
C GLY A 180 -8.07 -7.88 22.81
N SER A 181 -8.48 -7.37 21.64
CA SER A 181 -9.88 -7.48 21.21
C SER A 181 -10.12 -8.88 20.63
N SER A 182 -10.58 -9.81 21.47
CA SER A 182 -11.11 -11.07 20.97
C SER A 182 -12.44 -10.77 20.28
N ILE A 183 -12.45 -10.69 18.95
CA ILE A 183 -13.70 -10.76 18.20
C ILE A 183 -14.13 -12.24 18.25
N ASN A 184 -14.85 -12.62 19.31
CA ASN A 184 -15.71 -13.79 19.26
C ASN A 184 -16.83 -13.45 18.26
N ARG A 185 -16.67 -13.88 17.01
CA ARG A 185 -17.74 -13.93 16.01
C ARG A 185 -18.03 -15.38 15.70
#